data_AF-A0A4R2L5Z0-F1
#
_entry.id   AF-A0A4R2L5Z0-F1
#
_cell.length_a   1.000
_cell.length_b   1.000
_cell.length_c   1.000
_cell.angle_alpha   90.00
_cell.angle_beta   90.00
_cell.angle_gamma   90.00
#
_symmetry.space_group_name_H-M   'P 1'
#
loop_
_entity.id
_entity.type
_entity.pdbx_description
1 polymer ?
#
loop_
_entity_poly.entity_id
_entity_poly.type
_entity_poly.pdbx_seq_one_letter_code
_entity_poly.pdbx_strand_id
1 'polypeptide(L)'
;MEDTLRLREKADFKKVYARGSSLANRYLVLFYMKKEQIYNQVGFIASKKVGNSVVRNRSRRLMKESFRLYSSKVDKGYDLIFIARANMKDAAYRDVEKAMVHILKKSKLLK
;
A
#
# COMPACT_ATOMS: atom_id res chain seq x y z
N MET A 1 4.99 12.04 -6.50
CA MET A 1 4.63 11.86 -5.08
C MET A 1 5.65 12.67 -4.32
N GLU A 2 5.41 13.96 -4.09
CA GLU A 2 6.41 14.84 -3.46
C GLU A 2 6.51 14.58 -1.95
N ASP A 3 5.40 14.25 -1.30
CA ASP A 3 5.31 14.04 0.16
C ASP A 3 5.39 12.57 0.61
N THR A 4 5.89 11.68 -0.24
CA THR A 4 5.92 10.24 0.04
C THR A 4 7.28 9.64 -0.25
N LEU A 5 7.92 9.14 0.80
CA LEU A 5 9.16 8.39 0.72
C LEU A 5 8.90 6.89 0.66
N ARG A 6 9.90 6.14 0.20
CA ARG A 6 9.83 4.67 0.19
C ARG A 6 10.18 4.13 1.58
N LEU A 7 9.36 3.23 2.11
CA LEU A 7 9.70 2.45 3.31
C LEU A 7 10.79 1.42 2.94
N ARG A 8 11.98 1.54 3.53
CA ARG A 8 13.17 0.72 3.20
C ARG A 8 13.61 -0.15 4.36
N GLU A 9 13.60 0.39 5.57
CA GLU A 9 14.22 -0.24 6.73
C GLU A 9 13.43 -1.44 7.24
N LYS A 10 14.11 -2.59 7.36
CA LYS A 10 13.51 -3.83 7.89
C LYS A 10 12.91 -3.63 9.29
N ALA A 11 13.54 -2.77 10.11
CA ALA A 11 13.04 -2.41 11.43
C ALA A 11 11.67 -1.72 11.36
N ASP A 12 11.46 -0.83 10.40
CA ASP A 12 10.19 -0.12 10.25
C ASP A 12 9.09 -1.06 9.74
N PHE A 13 9.40 -1.96 8.79
CA PHE A 13 8.46 -3.02 8.42
C PHE A 13 8.01 -3.84 9.64
N LYS A 14 8.96 -4.27 10.50
CA LYS A 14 8.64 -5.01 11.72
C LYS A 14 7.75 -4.20 12.67
N LYS A 15 8.03 -2.91 12.88
CA LYS A 15 7.22 -2.04 13.73
C LYS A 15 5.78 -1.93 13.23
N VAL A 16 5.59 -1.69 11.93
CA VAL A 16 4.26 -1.58 11.33
C VAL A 16 3.50 -2.90 11.43
N TYR A 17 4.16 -4.06 11.24
CA TYR A 17 3.48 -5.36 11.44
C TYR A 17 3.12 -5.65 12.89
N ALA A 18 3.94 -5.22 13.85
CA ALA A 18 3.73 -5.51 15.27
C ALA A 18 2.74 -4.56 15.96
N ARG A 19 2.72 -3.28 15.56
CA ARG A 19 1.97 -2.21 16.24
C ARG A 19 0.98 -1.47 15.35
N GLY A 20 1.05 -1.68 14.03
CA GLY A 20 0.15 -1.06 13.08
C GLY A 20 -1.21 -1.73 13.03
N SER A 21 -2.19 -1.00 12.50
CA SER A 21 -3.49 -1.55 12.14
C SER A 21 -3.45 -2.15 10.75
N SER A 22 -4.36 -3.07 10.45
CA SER A 22 -4.46 -3.67 9.13
C SER A 22 -5.89 -3.72 8.62
N LEU A 23 -6.03 -3.57 7.31
CA LEU A 23 -7.26 -3.79 6.58
C LEU A 23 -6.95 -4.63 5.35
N ALA A 24 -7.92 -5.41 4.90
CA ALA A 24 -7.79 -6.21 3.70
C ALA A 24 -9.02 -6.08 2.81
N ASN A 25 -8.81 -6.23 1.51
CA ASN A 25 -9.87 -6.43 0.54
C ASN A 25 -9.50 -7.59 -0.41
N ARG A 26 -10.23 -7.74 -1.51
CA ARG A 26 -10.02 -8.80 -2.51
C ARG A 26 -8.61 -8.80 -3.09
N TYR A 27 -8.02 -7.62 -3.35
CA TYR A 27 -6.79 -7.48 -4.13
C TYR A 27 -5.56 -7.16 -3.28
N LEU A 28 -5.71 -6.43 -2.18
CA LEU A 28 -4.59 -5.98 -1.37
C LEU A 28 -4.91 -5.96 0.12
N VAL A 29 -3.83 -5.93 0.90
CA VAL A 29 -3.83 -5.69 2.34
C VAL A 29 -3.08 -4.38 2.59
N LEU A 30 -3.62 -3.52 3.42
CA LEU A 30 -2.95 -2.33 3.93
C LEU A 30 -2.58 -2.59 5.38
N PHE A 31 -1.31 -2.44 5.73
CA PHE A 31 -0.89 -2.17 7.09
C PHE A 31 -0.53 -0.70 7.21
N TYR A 32 -0.89 -0.07 8.31
CA TYR A 32 -0.61 1.34 8.55
C TYR A 32 -0.34 1.62 10.01
N MET A 33 0.58 2.53 10.27
CA MET A 33 0.94 2.96 11.61
C MET A 33 1.22 4.46 11.60
N LYS A 34 0.66 5.19 12.56
CA LYS A 34 0.96 6.61 12.75
C LYS A 34 2.40 6.74 13.27
N LYS A 35 3.11 7.75 12.78
CA LYS A 35 4.49 8.06 13.12
C LYS A 35 4.64 9.58 13.19
N GLU A 36 5.44 10.04 14.13
CA GLU A 36 5.71 11.47 14.33
C GLU A 36 6.66 11.98 13.24
N GLN A 37 6.13 12.19 12.04
CA GLN A 37 6.88 12.69 10.88
C GLN A 37 5.96 13.51 9.97
N ILE A 38 6.55 14.43 9.19
CA ILE A 38 5.80 15.33 8.29
C ILE A 38 5.53 14.73 6.90
N TYR A 39 5.89 13.47 6.66
CA TYR A 39 5.75 12.80 5.37
C TYR A 39 5.21 11.38 5.54
N ASN A 40 4.81 10.73 4.45
CA ASN A 40 4.43 9.32 4.47
C ASN A 40 5.59 8.44 3.99
N GLN A 41 5.74 7.26 4.58
CA GLN A 41 6.62 6.21 4.04
C GLN A 41 5.78 5.07 3.51
N VAL A 42 6.04 4.61 2.28
CA VAL A 42 5.20 3.62 1.62
C VAL A 42 6.02 2.44 1.11
N GLY A 43 5.55 1.23 1.41
CA GLY A 43 6.04 -0.04 0.88
C GLY A 43 5.01 -0.73 -0.01
N PHE A 44 5.44 -1.22 -1.18
CA PHE A 44 4.62 -2.05 -2.06
C PHE A 44 5.22 -3.45 -2.16
N ILE A 45 4.52 -4.43 -1.63
CA ILE A 45 4.98 -5.82 -1.53
C ILE A 45 4.10 -6.71 -2.41
N ALA A 46 4.74 -7.57 -3.19
CA ALA A 46 4.08 -8.70 -3.84
C ALA A 46 4.90 -9.95 -3.54
N SER A 47 4.30 -10.88 -2.80
CA SER A 47 4.96 -12.14 -2.37
C SER A 47 5.06 -13.12 -3.54
N LYS A 48 5.78 -14.23 -3.35
CA LYS A 48 5.83 -15.33 -4.35
C LYS A 48 4.45 -15.96 -4.59
N LYS A 49 3.52 -15.86 -3.63
CA LYS A 49 2.14 -16.37 -3.74
C LYS A 49 1.30 -15.62 -4.79
N VAL A 50 1.72 -14.42 -5.21
CA VAL A 50 1.02 -13.64 -6.24
C VAL A 50 1.33 -14.17 -7.64
N GLY A 51 2.50 -14.75 -7.86
CA GLY A 51 2.92 -15.29 -9.15
C GLY A 51 4.42 -15.08 -9.41
N ASN A 52 4.80 -15.25 -10.69
CA ASN A 52 6.18 -15.07 -11.15
C ASN A 52 6.65 -13.60 -11.06
N SER A 53 7.91 -13.33 -11.42
CA SER A 53 8.52 -12.01 -11.37
C SER A 53 7.73 -10.95 -12.15
N VAL A 54 7.22 -11.31 -13.34
CA VAL A 54 6.44 -10.43 -14.22
C VAL A 54 5.14 -10.01 -13.55
N VAL A 55 4.37 -10.98 -13.04
CA VAL A 55 3.09 -10.73 -12.35
C VAL A 55 3.31 -9.89 -11.09
N ARG A 56 4.35 -10.20 -10.30
CA ARG A 56 4.69 -9.46 -9.07
C ARG A 56 5.08 -8.02 -9.37
N ASN A 57 5.87 -7.80 -10.42
CA ASN A 57 6.27 -6.46 -10.86
C ASN A 57 5.06 -5.67 -11.38
N ARG A 58 4.19 -6.29 -12.19
CA ARG A 58 2.92 -5.70 -12.63
C ARG A 58 2.06 -5.28 -11.44
N SER A 59 1.86 -6.17 -10.48
CA SER A 59 1.07 -5.92 -9.26
C SER A 59 1.60 -4.71 -8.48
N ARG A 60 2.92 -4.64 -8.26
CA ARG A 60 3.57 -3.47 -7.63
C ARG A 60 3.36 -2.18 -8.42
N ARG A 61 3.48 -2.22 -9.75
CA ARG A 61 3.25 -1.05 -10.62
C ARG A 61 1.80 -0.57 -10.52
N LEU A 62 0.83 -1.49 -10.57
CA LEU A 62 -0.59 -1.15 -10.43
C LEU A 62 -0.89 -0.49 -9.08
N MET A 63 -0.39 -1.06 -7.97
CA MET A 63 -0.57 -0.45 -6.65
C MET A 63 0.11 0.92 -6.55
N LYS A 64 1.34 1.05 -7.06
CA LYS A 64 2.08 2.32 -7.03
C LYS A 64 1.34 3.41 -7.81
N GLU A 65 0.86 3.08 -9.01
CA GLU A 65 0.11 4.02 -9.84
C GLU A 65 -1.24 4.38 -9.23
N SER A 66 -1.95 3.39 -8.69
CA SER A 66 -3.21 3.62 -7.97
C SER A 66 -3.01 4.53 -6.76
N PHE A 67 -1.93 4.36 -6.01
CA PHE A 67 -1.63 5.23 -4.86
C PHE A 67 -1.17 6.63 -5.28
N ARG A 68 -0.46 6.76 -6.42
CA ARG A 68 0.09 8.04 -6.91
C ARG A 68 -0.96 9.13 -7.06
N LEU A 69 -2.14 8.76 -7.54
CA LEU A 69 -3.24 9.70 -7.78
C LEU A 69 -3.86 10.25 -6.49
N TYR A 70 -3.70 9.54 -5.36
CA TYR A 70 -4.31 9.89 -4.08
C TYR A 70 -3.29 10.27 -3.00
N SER A 71 -1.99 10.14 -3.26
CA SER A 71 -0.95 10.31 -2.23
C SER A 71 -0.99 11.69 -1.54
N SER A 72 -1.38 12.74 -2.25
CA SER A 72 -1.53 14.10 -1.69
C SER A 72 -2.78 14.29 -0.81
N LYS A 73 -3.77 13.40 -0.96
CA LYS A 73 -5.02 13.40 -0.19
C LYS A 73 -4.95 12.52 1.06
N VAL A 74 -3.89 11.73 1.20
CA VAL A 74 -3.66 10.89 2.36
C VAL A 74 -3.03 11.74 3.47
N ASP A 75 -3.52 11.59 4.69
CA ASP A 75 -2.94 12.26 5.87
C ASP A 75 -1.45 11.93 6.00
N LYS A 76 -0.67 12.92 6.42
CA LYS A 76 0.79 12.82 6.58
C LYS A 76 1.13 12.18 7.93
N GLY A 77 2.33 11.63 8.06
CA GLY A 77 2.79 11.02 9.30
C GLY A 77 2.42 9.55 9.44
N TYR A 78 2.39 8.81 8.33
CA TYR A 78 2.08 7.38 8.34
C TYR A 78 3.14 6.55 7.63
N ASP A 79 3.44 5.39 8.22
CA ASP A 79 4.10 4.29 7.52
C ASP A 79 3.03 3.34 6.98
N LEU A 80 2.96 3.19 5.65
CA LEU A 80 1.96 2.41 4.94
C LEU A 80 2.62 1.24 4.20
N ILE A 81 2.08 0.05 4.35
CA ILE A 81 2.54 -1.14 3.62
C ILE A 81 1.36 -1.73 2.87
N PHE A 82 1.44 -1.70 1.54
CA PHE A 82 0.49 -2.36 0.66
C PHE A 82 1.03 -3.71 0.23
N ILE A 83 0.27 -4.77 0.48
CA ILE A 83 0.61 -6.14 0.10
C ILE A 83 -0.40 -6.66 -0.91
N ALA A 84 0.07 -7.02 -2.10
CA ALA A 84 -0.76 -7.66 -3.12
C ALA A 84 -1.17 -9.08 -2.68
N ARG A 85 -2.44 -9.42 -2.89
CA ARG A 85 -3.00 -10.78 -2.74
C ARG A 85 -2.96 -11.52 -4.08
N ALA A 86 -3.10 -12.85 -4.04
CA ALA A 86 -3.05 -13.71 -5.23
C ALA A 86 -4.06 -13.26 -6.32
N ASN A 87 -5.24 -12.80 -5.91
CA ASN A 87 -6.29 -12.33 -6.81
C ASN A 87 -5.90 -11.08 -7.65
N MET A 88 -4.79 -10.40 -7.33
CA MET A 88 -4.29 -9.27 -8.12
C MET A 88 -3.62 -9.70 -9.44
N LYS A 89 -3.25 -10.98 -9.58
CA LYS A 89 -2.57 -11.52 -10.77
C LYS A 89 -3.22 -11.06 -12.08
N ASP A 90 -4.54 -11.25 -12.18
CA ASP A 90 -5.33 -11.01 -13.39
C ASP A 90 -6.19 -9.73 -13.29
N ALA A 91 -5.97 -8.91 -12.26
CA ALA A 91 -6.75 -7.69 -12.05
C ALA A 91 -6.47 -6.63 -13.12
N ALA A 92 -7.51 -5.91 -13.55
CA ALA A 92 -7.36 -4.70 -14.35
C ALA A 92 -6.93 -3.52 -13.46
N TYR A 93 -6.34 -2.49 -14.08
CA TYR A 93 -5.92 -1.28 -13.35
C TYR A 93 -7.07 -0.64 -12.56
N ARG A 94 -8.23 -0.46 -13.20
CA ARG A 94 -9.41 0.15 -12.56
C ARG A 94 -9.88 -0.63 -11.33
N ASP A 95 -9.73 -1.95 -11.32
CA ASP A 95 -10.11 -2.76 -10.15
C ASP A 95 -9.15 -2.54 -8.99
N VAL A 96 -7.85 -2.46 -9.27
CA VAL A 96 -6.82 -2.19 -8.25
C VAL A 96 -6.95 -0.78 -7.71
N GLU A 97 -7.23 0.20 -8.57
CA GLU A 97 -7.46 1.59 -8.17
C GLU A 97 -8.69 1.71 -7.26
N LYS A 98 -9.83 1.12 -7.63
CA LYS A 98 -11.02 1.05 -6.77
C LYS A 98 -10.71 0.39 -5.42
N ALA A 99 -9.95 -0.71 -5.42
CA ALA A 99 -9.55 -1.38 -4.19
C ALA A 99 -8.65 -0.50 -3.30
N MET A 100 -7.72 0.24 -3.92
CA MET A 100 -6.83 1.18 -3.24
C MET A 100 -7.64 2.29 -2.56
N VAL A 101 -8.54 2.94 -3.30
CA VAL A 101 -9.40 3.99 -2.75
C VAL A 101 -10.29 3.45 -1.63
N HIS A 102 -10.89 2.29 -1.85
CA HIS A 102 -11.75 1.66 -0.84
C HIS A 102 -11.00 1.44 0.49
N ILE A 103 -9.78 0.92 0.44
CA ILE A 103 -9.03 0.63 1.67
C ILE A 103 -8.57 1.91 2.38
N LEU A 104 -8.15 2.92 1.61
CA LEU A 104 -7.72 4.20 2.14
C LEU A 104 -8.87 4.98 2.80
N LYS A 105 -10.08 4.88 2.25
CA LYS A 105 -11.30 5.43 2.86
C LYS A 105 -11.63 4.69 4.15
N LYS A 106 -11.58 3.36 4.12
CA LYS A 106 -11.91 2.51 5.28
C LYS A 106 -10.92 2.68 6.42
N SER A 107 -9.64 2.95 6.13
CA SER A 107 -8.63 3.26 7.15
C SER A 107 -8.77 4.67 7.73
N LYS A 108 -9.70 5.50 7.23
CA LYS A 108 -9.87 6.91 7.59
C LYS A 108 -8.57 7.72 7.41
N LEU A 109 -7.79 7.38 6.38
CA LEU A 109 -6.53 8.07 6.06
C LEU A 109 -6.69 9.06 4.90
N LEU A 110 -7.81 9.02 4.19
CA LEU A 110 -8.13 10.03 3.19
C LEU A 110 -8.80 11.22 3.86
N LYS A 111 -8.31 12.41 3.51
CA LYS A 111 -9.02 13.67 3.73
C LYS A 111 -10.28 13.76 2.88
#